data_AF-X1QBD4-F1
#
_entry.id   AF-X1QBD4-F1
#
_cell.length_a   1.000
_cell.length_b   1.000
_cell.length_c   1.000
_cell.angle_alpha   90.00
_cell.angle_beta   90.00
_cell.angle_gamma   90.00
#
_symmetry.space_group_name_H-M   'P 1'
#
loop_
_entity.id
_entity.type
_entity.pdbx_description
1 polymer ?
#
loop_
_entity_poly.entity_id
_entity_poly.type
_entity_poly.pdbx_seq_one_letter_code
_entity_poly.pdbx_strand_id
1 'polypeptide(L)'
;VSFATDEHVRAEVDAEQLSRMKPAFKKDGSVTAGNASGLNDGAGALILATGQTVHEQGLKPLARLVGYAHAGVEPSMMGLGPIPATRLVLERAGLSVADLDVIEANEAFAAQACAVAQELGFDPQKVNPNGSGISLGHPVGATGAIIATKAIHELHRCQGRYALATMCIGGGQGIAVLFERV
;
A
#
# COMPACT_ATOMS: atom_id res chain seq x y z
N VAL A 1 19.47 15.84 -15.52
CA VAL A 1 19.63 15.88 -14.04
C VAL A 1 19.57 14.44 -13.56
N SER A 2 20.47 14.00 -12.68
CA SER A 2 20.37 12.67 -12.06
C SER A 2 19.29 12.73 -10.98
N PHE A 3 18.29 11.85 -11.06
CA PHE A 3 17.18 11.77 -10.11
C PHE A 3 17.24 10.41 -9.39
N ALA A 4 17.46 10.42 -8.08
CA ALA A 4 17.76 9.22 -7.29
C ALA A 4 17.12 9.22 -5.89
N THR A 5 16.29 10.22 -5.57
CA THR A 5 15.68 10.37 -4.24
C THR A 5 14.27 10.88 -4.41
N ASP A 6 13.32 10.31 -3.66
CA ASP A 6 11.94 10.77 -3.66
C ASP A 6 11.87 12.24 -3.19
N GLU A 7 11.31 13.10 -4.03
CA GLU A 7 11.24 14.55 -3.77
C GLU A 7 9.93 14.99 -3.09
N HIS A 8 8.96 14.09 -2.92
CA HIS A 8 7.69 14.39 -2.25
C HIS A 8 7.82 14.42 -0.72
N VAL A 9 8.87 13.81 -0.17
CA VAL A 9 9.09 13.74 1.27
C VAL A 9 9.38 15.11 1.83
N ARG A 10 8.57 15.55 2.80
CA ARG A 10 8.70 16.85 3.47
C ARG A 10 9.17 16.67 4.90
N ALA A 11 10.48 16.82 5.14
CA ALA A 11 11.09 16.65 6.46
C ALA A 11 10.58 17.67 7.50
N GLU A 12 10.20 18.87 7.05
CA GLU A 12 9.79 20.00 7.91
C GLU A 12 8.28 20.00 8.22
N VAL A 13 7.56 18.87 8.04
CA VAL A 13 6.13 18.80 8.38
C VAL A 13 5.93 18.72 9.88
N ASP A 14 5.14 19.65 10.41
CA ASP A 14 4.71 19.64 11.81
C ASP A 14 3.18 19.56 11.94
N ALA A 15 2.70 19.10 13.10
CA ALA A 15 1.27 18.90 13.36
C ALA A 15 0.47 20.21 13.38
N GLU A 16 1.07 21.32 13.81
CA GLU A 16 0.43 22.63 13.91
C GLU A 16 0.20 23.24 12.51
N GLN A 17 1.13 23.02 11.58
CA GLN A 17 0.98 23.34 10.18
C GLN A 17 -0.19 22.56 9.59
N LEU A 18 -0.23 21.24 9.81
CA LEU A 18 -1.30 20.38 9.29
C LEU A 18 -2.68 20.78 9.84
N SER A 19 -2.78 21.12 11.13
CA SER A 19 -4.05 21.49 11.75
C SER A 19 -4.62 22.82 11.24
N ARG A 20 -3.79 23.70 10.68
CA ARG A 20 -4.21 24.99 10.10
C ARG A 20 -4.63 24.89 8.63
N MET A 21 -4.44 23.74 8.00
CA MET A 21 -4.78 23.58 6.58
C MET A 21 -6.28 23.66 6.34
N LYS A 22 -6.66 24.35 5.26
CA LYS A 22 -8.06 24.47 4.86
C LYS A 22 -8.56 23.16 4.24
N PRO A 23 -9.81 22.77 4.49
CA PRO A 23 -10.42 21.64 3.79
C PRO A 23 -10.39 21.83 2.27
N ALA A 24 -10.04 20.77 1.54
CA ALA A 24 -9.86 20.82 0.09
C ALA A 24 -11.14 20.51 -0.71
N PHE A 25 -12.05 19.70 -0.15
CA PHE A 25 -13.19 19.14 -0.89
C PHE A 25 -14.56 19.63 -0.41
N LYS A 26 -14.71 19.91 0.89
CA LYS A 26 -15.97 20.35 1.50
C LYS A 26 -15.67 21.44 2.52
N LYS A 27 -16.47 22.52 2.53
CA LYS A 27 -16.27 23.70 3.39
C LYS A 27 -16.03 23.34 4.86
N ASP A 28 -16.83 22.43 5.40
CA ASP A 28 -16.74 21.95 6.78
C ASP A 28 -16.24 20.49 6.84
N GLY A 29 -15.33 20.13 5.93
CA GLY A 29 -14.70 18.81 5.85
C GLY A 29 -13.39 18.72 6.64
N SER A 30 -12.79 17.53 6.68
CA SER A 30 -11.52 17.25 7.36
C SER A 30 -10.36 16.89 6.42
N VAL A 31 -10.65 16.62 5.14
CA VAL A 31 -9.63 16.28 4.15
C VAL A 31 -8.99 17.55 3.61
N THR A 32 -7.67 17.62 3.67
CA THR A 32 -6.81 18.76 3.30
C THR A 32 -5.70 18.29 2.36
N ALA A 33 -4.94 19.22 1.79
CA ALA A 33 -3.77 18.87 0.97
C ALA A 33 -2.64 18.17 1.78
N GLY A 34 -2.61 18.33 3.11
CA GLY A 34 -1.58 17.72 3.96
C GLY A 34 -1.92 16.31 4.44
N ASN A 35 -3.15 15.85 4.22
CA ASN A 35 -3.60 14.50 4.60
C ASN A 35 -4.18 13.72 3.39
N ALA A 36 -3.82 14.16 2.19
CA ALA A 36 -4.10 13.50 0.92
C ALA A 36 -2.78 13.26 0.20
N SER A 37 -2.69 12.20 -0.61
CA SER A 37 -1.53 11.99 -1.48
C SER A 37 -1.41 13.08 -2.54
N GLY A 38 -0.17 13.39 -2.94
CA GLY A 38 0.11 14.29 -4.04
C GLY A 38 -0.25 13.74 -5.42
N LEU A 39 -0.07 14.60 -6.43
CA LEU A 39 0.06 14.21 -7.83
C LEU A 39 1.55 14.00 -8.10
N ASN A 40 1.92 12.82 -8.61
CA ASN A 40 3.32 12.43 -8.71
C ASN A 40 3.58 11.65 -10.00
N ASP A 41 4.82 11.73 -10.45
CA ASP A 41 5.36 10.95 -11.55
C ASP A 41 6.23 9.81 -11.00
N GLY A 42 6.13 8.63 -11.61
CA GLY A 42 6.92 7.48 -11.16
C GLY A 42 6.61 6.21 -11.95
N ALA A 43 7.51 5.24 -11.84
CA ALA A 43 7.37 3.91 -12.42
C ALA A 43 7.84 2.85 -11.42
N GLY A 44 7.23 1.67 -11.48
CA GLY A 44 7.63 0.51 -10.69
C GLY A 44 7.42 -0.75 -11.52
N ALA A 45 8.26 -1.77 -11.30
CA ALA A 45 8.19 -3.03 -12.03
C ALA A 45 8.60 -4.20 -11.13
N LEU A 46 7.99 -5.35 -11.39
CA LEU A 46 8.37 -6.64 -10.82
C LEU A 46 8.59 -7.63 -11.97
N ILE A 47 9.57 -8.51 -11.82
CA ILE A 47 9.79 -9.64 -12.73
C ILE A 47 9.19 -10.88 -12.07
N LEU A 48 8.27 -11.54 -12.78
CA LEU A 48 7.65 -12.79 -12.33
C LEU A 48 8.17 -13.95 -13.17
N ALA A 49 8.40 -15.08 -12.51
CA ALA A 49 8.76 -16.34 -13.13
C ALA A 49 8.05 -17.49 -12.39
N THR A 50 7.82 -18.59 -13.10
CA THR A 50 7.31 -19.80 -12.45
C THR A 50 8.41 -20.41 -11.56
N GLY A 51 8.02 -21.19 -10.55
CA GLY A 51 8.99 -21.92 -9.72
C GLY A 51 9.89 -22.85 -10.53
N GLN A 52 9.35 -23.43 -11.60
CA GLN A 52 10.12 -24.25 -12.55
C GLN A 52 11.19 -23.43 -13.25
N THR A 53 10.84 -22.28 -13.84
CA THR A 53 11.82 -21.40 -14.52
C THR A 53 12.89 -20.89 -13.56
N VAL A 54 12.51 -20.55 -12.32
CA VAL A 54 13.46 -20.16 -11.26
C VAL A 54 14.46 -21.27 -11.00
N HIS A 55 14.00 -22.52 -10.89
CA HIS A 55 14.87 -23.68 -10.67
C HIS A 55 15.77 -23.99 -11.87
N GLU A 56 15.21 -24.10 -13.08
CA GLU A 56 15.94 -24.43 -14.31
C GLU A 56 17.02 -23.41 -14.65
N GLN A 57 16.78 -22.13 -14.37
CA GLN A 57 17.72 -21.05 -14.66
C GLN A 57 18.62 -20.67 -13.46
N GLY A 58 18.49 -21.34 -12.31
CA GLY A 58 19.28 -21.04 -11.11
C GLY A 58 19.07 -19.62 -10.56
N LEU A 59 17.87 -19.06 -10.71
CA LEU A 59 17.54 -17.71 -10.25
C LEU A 59 17.32 -17.69 -8.74
N LYS A 60 17.56 -16.52 -8.11
CA LYS A 60 17.29 -16.28 -6.69
C LYS A 60 16.06 -15.37 -6.57
N PRO A 61 14.86 -15.91 -6.31
CA PRO A 61 13.66 -15.10 -6.15
C PRO A 61 13.78 -14.23 -4.89
N LEU A 62 13.13 -13.06 -4.87
CA LEU A 62 13.05 -12.22 -3.68
C LEU A 62 11.83 -12.55 -2.82
N ALA A 63 10.74 -12.98 -3.45
CA ALA A 63 9.51 -13.38 -2.79
C ALA A 63 8.70 -14.30 -3.67
N ARG A 64 7.74 -14.99 -3.07
CA ARG A 64 6.70 -15.78 -3.74
C ARG A 64 5.37 -15.05 -3.66
N LEU A 65 4.67 -14.91 -4.79
CA LEU A 65 3.27 -14.48 -4.82
C LEU A 65 2.40 -15.58 -4.22
N VAL A 66 1.83 -15.34 -3.04
CA VAL A 66 0.98 -16.31 -2.34
C VAL A 66 -0.43 -16.31 -2.93
N GLY A 67 -0.96 -15.13 -3.20
CA GLY A 67 -2.29 -14.96 -3.76
C GLY A 67 -2.62 -13.49 -3.98
N TYR A 68 -3.71 -13.25 -4.71
CA TYR A 68 -4.26 -11.93 -4.91
C TYR A 68 -5.80 -11.98 -4.97
N ALA A 69 -6.42 -10.85 -4.70
CA ALA A 69 -7.86 -10.69 -4.80
C ALA A 69 -8.24 -9.28 -5.23
N HIS A 70 -9.41 -9.18 -5.86
CA HIS A 70 -10.08 -7.92 -6.15
C HIS A 70 -11.49 -7.99 -5.55
N ALA A 71 -12.02 -6.85 -5.14
CA ALA A 71 -13.40 -6.75 -4.67
C ALA A 71 -14.01 -5.41 -5.10
N GLY A 72 -15.33 -5.42 -5.34
CA GLY A 72 -16.10 -4.22 -5.61
C GLY A 72 -16.72 -3.64 -4.33
N VAL A 73 -16.87 -2.32 -4.30
CA VAL A 73 -17.60 -1.56 -3.26
C VAL A 73 -18.39 -0.45 -3.94
N GLU A 74 -19.26 0.23 -3.19
CA GLU A 74 -19.98 1.39 -3.71
C GLU A 74 -18.99 2.46 -4.21
N PRO A 75 -19.14 3.03 -5.43
CA PRO A 75 -18.19 3.99 -5.98
C PRO A 75 -17.97 5.24 -5.10
N SER A 76 -19.02 5.69 -4.41
CA SER A 76 -18.94 6.82 -3.47
C SER A 76 -18.11 6.50 -2.21
N MET A 77 -17.87 5.21 -1.93
CA MET A 77 -17.10 4.69 -0.81
C MET A 77 -15.85 3.93 -1.26
N MET A 78 -15.33 4.23 -2.46
CA MET A 78 -14.20 3.52 -3.08
C MET A 78 -12.99 3.32 -2.16
N GLY A 79 -12.75 4.26 -1.22
CA GLY A 79 -11.66 4.18 -0.25
C GLY A 79 -11.71 2.94 0.64
N LEU A 80 -12.87 2.29 0.78
CA LEU A 80 -13.07 1.07 1.56
C LEU A 80 -12.76 -0.21 0.78
N GLY A 81 -12.47 -0.13 -0.52
CA GLY A 81 -12.14 -1.28 -1.36
C GLY A 81 -11.10 -2.26 -0.81
N PRO A 82 -10.02 -1.82 -0.13
CA PRO A 82 -9.05 -2.71 0.50
C PRO A 82 -9.63 -3.69 1.51
N ILE A 83 -10.73 -3.36 2.18
CA ILE A 83 -11.33 -4.20 3.23
C ILE A 83 -11.80 -5.54 2.67
N PRO A 84 -12.74 -5.60 1.71
CA PRO A 84 -13.18 -6.88 1.15
C PRO A 84 -12.08 -7.57 0.35
N ALA A 85 -11.19 -6.83 -0.33
CA ALA A 85 -10.08 -7.43 -1.07
C ALA A 85 -9.09 -8.15 -0.14
N THR A 86 -8.74 -7.53 0.99
CA THR A 86 -7.83 -8.10 1.99
C THR A 86 -8.43 -9.31 2.66
N ARG A 87 -9.69 -9.23 3.11
CA ARG A 87 -10.40 -10.37 3.70
C ARG A 87 -10.41 -11.57 2.76
N LEU A 88 -10.72 -11.34 1.48
CA LEU A 88 -10.79 -12.38 0.46
C LEU A 88 -9.42 -13.04 0.17
N VAL A 89 -8.34 -12.25 0.07
CA VAL A 89 -7.01 -12.84 -0.20
C VAL A 89 -6.48 -13.63 1.00
N LEU A 90 -6.73 -13.14 2.22
CA LEU A 90 -6.34 -13.81 3.47
C LEU A 90 -7.10 -15.14 3.62
N GLU A 91 -8.41 -15.13 3.41
CA GLU A 91 -9.24 -16.34 3.42
C GLU A 91 -8.72 -17.38 2.41
N ARG A 92 -8.47 -16.97 1.17
CA ARG A 92 -7.94 -17.86 0.11
C ARG A 92 -6.56 -18.44 0.45
N ALA A 93 -5.74 -17.68 1.17
CA ALA A 93 -4.41 -18.10 1.58
C ALA A 93 -4.42 -18.92 2.89
N GLY A 94 -5.56 -19.01 3.60
CA GLY A 94 -5.62 -19.61 4.93
C GLY A 94 -4.82 -18.83 5.97
N LEU A 95 -4.70 -17.51 5.79
CA LEU A 95 -3.97 -16.61 6.68
C LEU A 95 -4.92 -15.65 7.39
N SER A 96 -4.42 -15.04 8.45
CA SER A 96 -5.05 -13.97 9.20
C SER A 96 -4.21 -12.69 9.15
N VAL A 97 -4.78 -11.57 9.58
CA VAL A 97 -4.03 -10.30 9.72
C VAL A 97 -2.85 -10.45 10.70
N ALA A 98 -2.96 -11.32 11.70
CA ALA A 98 -1.90 -11.55 12.68
C ALA A 98 -0.66 -12.22 12.08
N ASP A 99 -0.81 -12.95 10.97
CA ASP A 99 0.29 -13.63 10.26
C ASP A 99 1.12 -12.67 9.40
N LEU A 100 0.65 -11.43 9.19
CA LEU A 100 1.35 -10.42 8.40
C LEU A 100 2.45 -9.76 9.24
N ASP A 101 3.62 -9.60 8.65
CA ASP A 101 4.76 -8.86 9.24
C ASP A 101 4.91 -7.46 8.66
N VAL A 102 4.47 -7.26 7.41
CA VAL A 102 4.51 -5.98 6.71
C VAL A 102 3.18 -5.74 6.00
N ILE A 103 2.64 -4.55 6.16
CA ILE A 103 1.39 -4.13 5.52
C ILE A 103 1.65 -2.82 4.77
N GLU A 104 1.72 -2.89 3.45
CA GLU A 104 1.73 -1.71 2.58
C GLU A 104 0.29 -1.43 2.11
N ALA A 105 -0.39 -0.54 2.83
CA ALA A 105 -1.74 -0.08 2.50
C ALA A 105 -1.65 1.33 1.92
N ASN A 106 -1.98 1.50 0.63
CA ASN A 106 -1.85 2.79 -0.04
C ASN A 106 -2.68 3.88 0.67
N GLU A 107 -2.06 5.04 0.89
CA GLU A 107 -2.67 6.21 1.51
C GLU A 107 -3.04 7.24 0.44
N ALA A 108 -4.17 7.04 -0.25
CA ALA A 108 -4.73 8.08 -1.13
C ALA A 108 -5.23 9.27 -0.30
N PHE A 109 -5.86 8.97 0.84
CA PHE A 109 -6.31 9.94 1.84
C PHE A 109 -6.18 9.34 3.24
N ALA A 110 -5.74 10.14 4.22
CA ALA A 110 -5.61 9.68 5.61
C ALA A 110 -6.93 9.11 6.16
N ALA A 111 -8.06 9.75 5.83
CA ALA A 111 -9.38 9.29 6.26
C ALA A 111 -9.70 7.86 5.78
N GLN A 112 -9.36 7.54 4.53
CA GLN A 112 -9.52 6.19 3.97
C GLN A 112 -8.54 5.21 4.61
N ALA A 113 -7.28 5.61 4.78
CA ALA A 113 -6.25 4.75 5.35
C ALA A 113 -6.59 4.34 6.78
N CYS A 114 -7.01 5.30 7.61
CA CYS A 114 -7.47 5.04 8.98
C CYS A 114 -8.69 4.12 9.00
N ALA A 115 -9.69 4.35 8.13
CA ALA A 115 -10.89 3.51 8.08
C ALA A 115 -10.56 2.05 7.73
N VAL A 116 -9.69 1.84 6.75
CA VAL A 116 -9.23 0.50 6.35
C VAL A 116 -8.45 -0.18 7.47
N ALA A 117 -7.48 0.51 8.07
CA ALA A 117 -6.66 -0.05 9.14
C ALA A 117 -7.48 -0.43 10.36
N GLN A 118 -8.45 0.42 10.75
CA GLN A 118 -9.36 0.15 11.86
C GLN A 118 -10.26 -1.05 11.57
N GLU A 119 -10.88 -1.11 10.39
CA GLU A 119 -11.84 -2.16 10.03
C GLU A 119 -11.19 -3.55 9.83
N LEU A 120 -9.92 -3.57 9.43
CA LEU A 120 -9.14 -4.80 9.29
C LEU A 120 -8.36 -5.15 10.57
N GLY A 121 -8.35 -4.29 11.58
CA GLY A 121 -7.60 -4.51 12.82
C GLY A 121 -6.09 -4.60 12.58
N PHE A 122 -5.56 -3.77 11.68
CA PHE A 122 -4.12 -3.75 11.41
C PHE A 122 -3.33 -3.27 12.63
N ASP A 123 -2.18 -3.90 12.86
CA ASP A 123 -1.18 -3.41 13.81
C ASP A 123 -0.51 -2.15 13.23
N PRO A 124 -0.64 -0.96 13.85
CA PRO A 124 -0.04 0.27 13.35
C PRO A 124 1.48 0.20 13.18
N GLN A 125 2.17 -0.69 13.92
CA GLN A 125 3.63 -0.84 13.80
C GLN A 125 4.03 -1.59 12.52
N LYS A 126 3.11 -2.35 11.92
CA LYS A 126 3.35 -3.13 10.70
C LYS A 126 2.84 -2.42 9.44
N VAL A 127 2.01 -1.39 9.59
CA VAL A 127 1.42 -0.62 8.49
C VAL A 127 2.37 0.47 8.03
N ASN A 128 2.69 0.47 6.73
CA ASN A 128 3.46 1.50 6.04
C ASN A 128 4.73 1.92 6.81
N PRO A 129 5.61 0.99 7.20
CA PRO A 129 6.74 1.28 8.11
C PRO A 129 7.74 2.30 7.55
N ASN A 130 7.70 2.56 6.23
CA ASN A 130 8.55 3.53 5.54
C ASN A 130 7.74 4.66 4.88
N GLY A 131 6.55 4.97 5.40
CA GLY A 131 5.62 5.94 4.80
C GLY A 131 4.84 5.37 3.61
N SER A 132 3.92 6.14 3.04
CA SER A 132 3.03 5.73 1.94
C SER A 132 2.61 6.94 1.09
N GLY A 133 1.48 6.88 0.39
CA GLY A 133 1.06 7.87 -0.60
C GLY A 133 1.05 9.33 -0.14
N ILE A 134 0.76 9.60 1.14
CA ILE A 134 0.79 10.98 1.69
C ILE A 134 2.22 11.53 1.76
N SER A 135 3.20 10.72 2.15
CA SER A 135 4.59 11.16 2.33
C SER A 135 5.46 10.96 1.08
N LEU A 136 5.20 9.90 0.31
CA LEU A 136 6.00 9.49 -0.84
C LEU A 136 5.36 9.88 -2.18
N GLY A 137 4.07 10.19 -2.18
CA GLY A 137 3.31 10.50 -3.37
C GLY A 137 2.60 9.30 -4.00
N HIS A 138 1.73 9.57 -4.97
CA HIS A 138 0.85 8.59 -5.59
C HIS A 138 0.83 8.66 -7.13
N PRO A 139 1.88 8.16 -7.81
CA PRO A 139 1.85 7.97 -9.26
C PRO A 139 0.89 6.82 -9.58
N VAL A 140 -0.37 7.16 -9.89
CA VAL A 140 -1.53 6.25 -9.86
C VAL A 140 -1.27 4.89 -10.51
N GLY A 141 -0.77 4.87 -11.76
CA GLY A 141 -0.53 3.63 -12.49
C GLY A 141 0.67 2.81 -11.99
N ALA A 142 1.62 3.44 -11.29
CA ALA A 142 2.83 2.78 -10.81
C ALA A 142 2.73 2.34 -9.34
N THR A 143 1.81 2.93 -8.57
CA THR A 143 1.75 2.76 -7.11
C THR A 143 1.63 1.30 -6.70
N GLY A 144 0.81 0.50 -7.38
CA GLY A 144 0.66 -0.93 -7.05
C GLY A 144 1.97 -1.70 -7.11
N ALA A 145 2.81 -1.43 -8.13
CA ALA A 145 4.13 -2.04 -8.23
C ALA A 145 5.09 -1.47 -7.18
N ILE A 146 5.07 -0.16 -6.93
CA ILE A 146 5.93 0.51 -5.94
C ILE A 146 5.68 -0.05 -4.53
N ILE A 147 4.42 -0.14 -4.10
CA ILE A 147 4.11 -0.65 -2.75
C ILE A 147 4.41 -2.15 -2.60
N ALA A 148 4.28 -2.93 -3.69
CA ALA A 148 4.71 -4.33 -3.69
C ALA A 148 6.23 -4.46 -3.55
N THR A 149 7.00 -3.63 -4.27
CA THR A 149 8.47 -3.56 -4.11
C THR A 149 8.83 -3.18 -2.68
N LYS A 150 8.23 -2.13 -2.12
CA LYS A 150 8.46 -1.72 -0.73
C LYS A 150 8.18 -2.84 0.26
N ALA A 151 7.04 -3.52 0.13
CA ALA A 151 6.65 -4.64 0.98
C ALA A 151 7.69 -5.77 0.96
N ILE A 152 8.12 -6.19 -0.23
CA ILE A 152 9.11 -7.28 -0.40
C ILE A 152 10.45 -6.90 0.23
N HIS A 153 10.96 -5.70 -0.05
CA HIS A 153 12.23 -5.25 0.51
C HIS A 153 12.16 -5.08 2.03
N GLU A 154 11.02 -4.63 2.57
CA GLU A 154 10.81 -4.56 4.02
C GLU A 154 10.82 -5.94 4.68
N LEU A 155 10.19 -6.97 4.08
CA LEU A 155 10.25 -8.33 4.62
C LEU A 155 11.69 -8.82 4.79
N HIS A 156 12.56 -8.50 3.83
CA HIS A 156 13.99 -8.85 3.94
C HIS A 156 14.68 -8.06 5.04
N ARG A 157 14.39 -6.76 5.17
CA ARG A 157 14.99 -5.88 6.18
C ARG A 157 14.57 -6.27 7.60
N CYS A 158 13.29 -6.58 7.83
CA CYS A 158 12.77 -6.98 9.14
C CYS A 158 12.86 -8.49 9.39
N GLN A 159 13.32 -9.27 8.41
CA GLN A 159 13.30 -10.74 8.42
C GLN A 159 11.90 -11.35 8.60
N GLY A 160 10.84 -10.60 8.30
CA GLY A 160 9.45 -11.06 8.31
C GLY A 160 9.16 -12.09 7.22
N ARG A 161 8.01 -12.76 7.33
CA ARG A 161 7.59 -13.84 6.43
C ARG A 161 6.55 -13.39 5.42
N TYR A 162 5.43 -12.82 5.87
CA TYR A 162 4.31 -12.46 4.98
C TYR A 162 4.11 -10.95 4.91
N ALA A 163 3.90 -10.44 3.69
CA ALA A 163 3.48 -9.07 3.46
C ALA A 163 2.17 -8.99 2.69
N LEU A 164 1.38 -7.98 3.05
CA LEU A 164 0.21 -7.54 2.31
C LEU A 164 0.52 -6.23 1.59
N ALA A 165 0.21 -6.15 0.30
CA ALA A 165 0.11 -4.90 -0.44
C ALA A 165 -1.35 -4.69 -0.88
N THR A 166 -1.96 -3.58 -0.52
CA THR A 166 -3.38 -3.31 -0.83
C THR A 166 -3.66 -1.84 -1.14
N MET A 167 -4.64 -1.58 -2.02
CA MET A 167 -5.05 -0.22 -2.38
C MET A 167 -6.52 -0.14 -2.81
N CYS A 168 -7.13 1.02 -2.55
CA CYS A 168 -8.41 1.39 -3.12
C CYS A 168 -8.25 1.78 -4.59
N ILE A 169 -9.33 1.69 -5.36
CA ILE A 169 -9.35 1.99 -6.78
C ILE A 169 -10.60 2.84 -7.07
N GLY A 170 -10.37 3.99 -7.70
CA GLY A 170 -11.45 4.89 -8.14
C GLY A 170 -12.47 4.14 -9.00
N GLY A 171 -13.76 4.43 -8.79
CA GLY A 171 -14.85 3.66 -9.41
C GLY A 171 -15.40 2.53 -8.54
N GLY A 172 -14.85 2.31 -7.34
CA GLY A 172 -15.45 1.42 -6.35
C GLY A 172 -14.84 0.02 -6.35
N GLN A 173 -13.52 -0.08 -6.31
CA GLN A 173 -12.85 -1.38 -6.20
C GLN A 173 -11.70 -1.34 -5.19
N GLY A 174 -11.21 -2.51 -4.81
CA GLY A 174 -9.94 -2.67 -4.13
C GLY A 174 -9.20 -3.90 -4.64
N ILE A 175 -7.89 -3.89 -4.44
CA ILE A 175 -6.98 -4.99 -4.75
C ILE A 175 -6.12 -5.30 -3.53
N ALA A 176 -5.82 -6.57 -3.33
CA ALA A 176 -4.92 -7.04 -2.30
C ALA A 176 -4.02 -8.15 -2.86
N VAL A 177 -2.74 -8.13 -2.49
CA VAL A 177 -1.74 -9.11 -2.91
C VAL A 177 -0.92 -9.54 -1.70
N LEU A 178 -0.69 -10.85 -1.57
CA LEU A 178 0.13 -11.44 -0.52
C LEU A 178 1.46 -11.94 -1.08
N PHE A 179 2.55 -11.59 -0.40
CA PHE A 179 3.90 -12.06 -0.70
C PHE A 179 4.47 -12.84 0.49
N GLU A 180 5.22 -13.90 0.21
CA GLU A 180 6.04 -14.60 1.19
C GLU A 180 7.52 -14.41 0.86
N ARG A 181 8.34 -14.03 1.84
CA ARG A 181 9.79 -13.97 1.68
C ARG A 181 10.36 -15.37 1.50
N VAL A 182 11.29 -15.51 0.55
CA VAL A 182 12.03 -16.75 0.21
C VAL A 182 13.49 -16.65 0.60
#